data_AF-A0A838W3G2-F1
#
_entry.id   AF-A0A838W3G2-F1
#
_cell.length_a   1.000
_cell.length_b   1.000
_cell.length_c   1.000
_cell.angle_alpha   90.00
_cell.angle_beta   90.00
_cell.angle_gamma   90.00
#
_symmetry.space_group_name_H-M   'P 1'
#
loop_
_entity.id
_entity.type
_entity.pdbx_description
1 polymer ?
#
loop_
_entity_poly.entity_id
_entity_poly.type
_entity_poly.pdbx_seq_one_letter_code
_entity_poly.pdbx_strand_id
1 'polypeptide(L)'
;MIETNIVNGIIAGLISTCLMTIFEIPFWRIWGIEGILEWHENQTLTSKLKRKFTREECNTVSYVEILILHFINGVLASIIFPFVYLFFISILFRNDYPLSILLGIVYGILLWVITLLPIHKPITGLSMWNHPLGRGPVIVSFCGHIVYGTTLGLIIKALL
;
A
#
# COMPACT_ATOMS: atom_id res chain seq x y z
N MET A 1 -17.01 -18.01 8.89
CA MET A 1 -15.62 -18.20 8.40
C MET A 1 -15.23 -17.18 7.34
N ILE A 2 -15.94 -17.09 6.20
CA ILE A 2 -15.60 -16.11 5.14
C ILE A 2 -15.68 -14.67 5.67
N GLU A 3 -16.79 -14.30 6.31
CA GLU A 3 -16.98 -12.95 6.88
C GLU A 3 -15.90 -12.60 7.91
N THR A 4 -15.58 -13.53 8.82
CA THR A 4 -14.51 -13.36 9.81
C THR A 4 -13.16 -13.10 9.16
N ASN A 5 -12.83 -13.83 8.09
CA ASN A 5 -11.57 -13.63 7.36
C ASN A 5 -11.53 -12.26 6.66
N ILE A 6 -12.65 -11.81 6.09
CA ILE A 6 -12.75 -10.47 5.50
C ILE A 6 -12.53 -9.40 6.57
N VAL A 7 -13.18 -9.52 7.73
CA VAL A 7 -13.01 -8.59 8.86
C VAL A 7 -11.55 -8.58 9.34
N ASN A 8 -10.93 -9.75 9.49
CA ASN A 8 -9.52 -9.86 9.85
C ASN A 8 -8.61 -9.18 8.82
N GLY A 9 -8.89 -9.37 7.52
CA GLY A 9 -8.21 -8.70 6.43
C GLY A 9 -8.33 -7.18 6.52
N ILE A 10 -9.53 -6.65 6.76
CA ILE A 10 -9.77 -5.21 6.91
C ILE A 10 -8.96 -4.64 8.10
N ILE A 11 -9.07 -5.26 9.28
CA ILE A 11 -8.34 -4.83 10.48
C ILE A 11 -6.84 -4.83 10.23
N ALA A 12 -6.31 -5.92 9.66
CA ALA A 12 -4.89 -6.04 9.37
C ALA A 12 -4.43 -5.03 8.32
N GLY A 13 -5.25 -4.73 7.31
CA GLY A 13 -4.98 -3.72 6.29
C GLY A 13 -4.92 -2.31 6.87
N LEU A 14 -5.86 -1.94 7.73
CA LEU A 14 -5.85 -0.64 8.42
C LEU A 14 -4.56 -0.45 9.24
N ILE A 15 -4.20 -1.45 10.04
CA ILE A 15 -2.98 -1.40 10.87
C ILE A 15 -1.72 -1.34 10.00
N SER A 16 -1.64 -2.19 8.97
CA SER A 16 -0.48 -2.26 8.07
C SER A 16 -0.29 -0.96 7.29
N THR A 17 -1.38 -0.37 6.80
CA THR A 17 -1.33 0.92 6.08
C THR A 17 -0.93 2.05 7.02
N CYS A 18 -1.42 2.03 8.27
CA CYS A 18 -1.00 3.01 9.28
C CYS A 18 0.51 2.95 9.54
N LEU A 19 1.08 1.75 9.73
CA LEU A 19 2.53 1.60 9.94
C LEU A 19 3.36 1.98 8.71
N MET A 20 2.89 1.65 7.50
CA MET A 20 3.50 2.12 6.25
C MET A 20 3.48 3.65 6.16
N THR A 21 2.33 4.27 6.46
CA THR A 21 2.18 5.74 6.48
C THR A 21 3.16 6.37 7.48
N ILE A 22 3.27 5.82 8.69
CA ILE A 22 4.22 6.30 9.71
C ILE A 22 5.66 6.21 9.21
N PHE A 23 6.02 5.11 8.56
CA PHE A 23 7.34 4.93 7.95
C PHE A 23 7.61 5.95 6.83
N GLU A 24 6.59 6.36 6.07
CA GLU A 24 6.71 7.30 4.96
C GLU A 24 6.80 8.77 5.40
N ILE A 25 6.25 9.13 6.56
CA ILE A 25 6.22 10.52 7.06
C ILE A 25 7.60 11.22 7.04
N PRO A 26 8.70 10.61 7.53
CA PRO A 26 10.01 11.25 7.48
C PRO A 26 10.46 11.59 6.04
N PHE A 27 10.19 10.70 5.08
CA PHE A 27 10.58 10.91 3.69
C PHE A 27 9.70 11.94 2.99
N TRP A 28 8.40 11.97 3.34
CA TRP A 28 7.50 13.04 2.93
C TRP A 28 7.99 14.42 3.40
N ARG A 29 8.54 14.52 4.61
CA ARG A 29 9.14 15.77 5.11
C ARG A 29 10.37 16.22 4.31
N ILE A 30 11.10 15.28 3.70
CA ILE A 30 12.33 15.57 2.93
C ILE A 30 12.01 15.92 1.48
N TRP A 31 11.10 15.17 0.86
CA TRP A 31 10.86 15.21 -0.59
C TRP A 31 9.49 15.77 -0.99
N GLY A 32 8.63 16.06 -0.02
CA GLY A 32 7.24 16.41 -0.29
C GLY A 32 6.46 15.22 -0.85
N ILE A 33 5.31 15.53 -1.44
CA ILE A 33 4.34 14.51 -1.89
C ILE A 33 4.88 13.66 -3.04
N GLU A 34 5.67 14.24 -3.94
CA GLU A 34 6.29 13.55 -5.08
C GLU A 34 7.32 12.49 -4.63
N GLY A 35 7.84 12.62 -3.41
CA GLY A 35 8.77 11.65 -2.83
C GLY A 35 8.11 10.37 -2.33
N ILE A 36 6.80 10.38 -2.11
CA ILE A 36 6.02 9.20 -1.71
C ILE A 36 5.13 8.81 -2.88
N LEU A 37 5.57 7.81 -3.64
CA LEU A 37 5.03 7.50 -4.96
C LEU A 37 3.53 7.20 -4.91
N GLU A 38 3.10 6.46 -3.88
CA GLU A 38 1.71 6.07 -3.61
C GLU A 38 0.84 7.29 -3.30
N TRP A 39 1.38 8.26 -2.54
CA TRP A 39 0.65 9.47 -2.19
C TRP A 39 0.56 10.42 -3.38
N HIS A 40 1.60 10.50 -4.20
CA HIS A 40 1.60 11.26 -5.46
C HIS A 40 0.61 10.68 -6.48
N GLU A 41 0.51 9.36 -6.59
CA GLU A 41 -0.53 8.69 -7.38
C GLU A 41 -1.92 9.07 -6.91
N ASN A 42 -2.17 8.97 -5.60
CA ASN A 42 -3.47 9.33 -5.01
C ASN A 42 -3.82 10.80 -5.23
N GLN A 43 -2.84 11.71 -5.09
CA GLN A 43 -3.03 13.13 -5.37
C GLN A 43 -3.41 13.37 -6.83
N THR A 44 -2.68 12.73 -7.75
CA THR A 44 -2.88 12.89 -9.20
C THR A 44 -4.21 12.30 -9.65
N LEU A 45 -4.60 11.15 -9.09
CA LEU A 45 -5.89 10.53 -9.36
C LEU A 45 -7.04 11.40 -8.84
N THR A 46 -6.92 11.90 -7.61
CA THR A 46 -7.94 12.76 -7.00
C THR A 46 -8.10 14.08 -7.77
N SER A 47 -7.00 14.71 -8.18
CA SER A 47 -7.06 15.95 -8.95
C SER A 47 -7.72 15.73 -10.33
N LYS A 48 -7.36 14.64 -11.02
CA LYS A 48 -7.97 14.24 -12.30
C LYS A 48 -9.47 13.96 -12.15
N LEU A 49 -9.88 13.28 -11.08
CA LEU A 49 -11.29 12.99 -10.79
C LEU A 49 -12.07 14.27 -10.52
N LYS A 50 -11.58 15.15 -9.63
CA LYS A 50 -12.23 16.43 -9.32
C LYS A 50 -12.42 17.28 -10.57
N ARG A 51 -11.37 17.48 -11.37
CA ARG A 51 -11.44 18.22 -12.64
C ARG A 51 -12.51 17.67 -13.58
N LYS A 52 -12.67 16.35 -13.63
CA LYS A 52 -13.69 15.69 -14.46
C LYS A 52 -15.11 15.93 -13.96
N PHE A 53 -15.34 15.92 -12.64
CA PHE A 53 -16.68 16.02 -12.04
C PHE A 53 -17.15 17.46 -11.80
N THR A 54 -16.26 18.34 -11.34
CA THR A 54 -16.64 19.71 -10.96
C THR A 54 -16.40 20.73 -12.08
N ARG A 55 -15.62 20.39 -13.12
CA ARG A 55 -15.17 21.31 -14.19
C ARG A 55 -14.46 22.58 -13.70
N GLU A 56 -14.15 22.67 -12.40
CA GLU A 56 -13.34 23.73 -11.80
C GLU A 56 -11.87 23.30 -11.75
N GLU A 57 -10.96 24.24 -11.96
CA GLU A 57 -9.54 24.05 -11.64
C GLU A 57 -9.38 23.95 -10.12
N CYS A 58 -9.59 22.76 -9.58
CA CYS A 58 -9.34 22.49 -8.17
C CYS A 58 -7.82 22.45 -7.96
N ASN A 59 -7.24 23.59 -7.62
CA ASN A 59 -5.80 23.78 -7.52
C ASN A 59 -5.14 23.03 -6.34
N THR A 60 -5.91 22.45 -5.41
CA THR A 60 -5.34 21.76 -4.25
C THR A 60 -6.17 20.55 -3.83
N VAL A 61 -5.58 19.36 -3.92
CA VAL A 61 -6.08 18.14 -3.26
C VAL A 61 -5.65 18.16 -1.80
N SER A 62 -6.56 17.88 -0.88
CA SER A 62 -6.25 17.84 0.55
C SER A 62 -5.45 16.57 0.89
N TYR A 63 -4.51 16.68 1.83
CA TYR A 63 -3.79 15.52 2.37
C TYR A 63 -4.73 14.46 2.95
N VAL A 64 -5.86 14.87 3.51
CA VAL A 64 -6.87 13.93 4.04
C VAL A 64 -7.42 13.04 2.92
N GLU A 65 -7.66 13.60 1.73
CA GLU A 65 -8.17 12.83 0.59
C GLU A 65 -7.13 11.82 0.08
N ILE A 66 -5.86 12.24 0.05
CA ILE A 66 -4.72 11.38 -0.33
C ILE A 66 -4.60 10.20 0.64
N LEU A 67 -4.69 10.46 1.95
CA LEU A 67 -4.61 9.44 2.99
C LEU A 67 -5.84 8.52 2.98
N ILE A 68 -7.05 9.05 2.76
CA ILE A 68 -8.25 8.21 2.62
C ILE A 68 -8.08 7.20 1.49
N LEU A 69 -7.62 7.64 0.31
CA LEU A 69 -7.34 6.70 -0.80
C LEU A 69 -6.23 5.71 -0.46
N HIS A 70 -5.20 6.14 0.27
CA HIS A 70 -4.12 5.26 0.68
C HIS A 70 -4.63 4.13 1.58
N PHE A 71 -5.47 4.46 2.56
CA PHE A 71 -6.12 3.47 3.44
C PHE A 71 -7.12 2.59 2.69
N ILE A 72 -7.90 3.13 1.75
CA ILE A 72 -8.79 2.33 0.90
C ILE A 72 -7.99 1.30 0.10
N ASN A 73 -6.91 1.72 -0.55
CA ASN A 73 -6.05 0.82 -1.34
C ASN A 73 -5.44 -0.26 -0.44
N GLY A 74 -4.92 0.12 0.72
CA GLY A 74 -4.34 -0.80 1.68
C GLY A 74 -5.34 -1.81 2.25
N VAL A 75 -6.58 -1.40 2.51
CA VAL A 75 -7.65 -2.32 2.97
C VAL A 75 -8.12 -3.24 1.85
N LEU A 76 -8.30 -2.72 0.62
CA LEU A 76 -8.72 -3.55 -0.51
C LEU A 76 -7.68 -4.63 -0.83
N ALA A 77 -6.39 -4.29 -0.74
CA ALA A 77 -5.31 -5.25 -0.90
C ALA A 77 -5.34 -6.31 0.22
N SER A 78 -5.51 -5.93 1.49
CA SER A 78 -5.40 -6.88 2.60
C SER A 78 -6.53 -7.90 2.70
N ILE A 79 -7.73 -7.62 2.17
CA ILE A 79 -8.89 -8.53 2.25
C ILE A 79 -8.57 -9.92 1.67
N ILE A 80 -7.70 -9.99 0.66
CA ILE A 80 -7.35 -11.24 -0.03
C ILE A 80 -6.33 -12.06 0.77
N PHE A 81 -5.46 -11.41 1.55
CA PHE A 81 -4.33 -12.06 2.21
C PHE A 81 -4.70 -13.18 3.21
N PRO A 82 -5.74 -13.07 4.07
CA PRO A 82 -6.19 -14.19 4.92
C PRO A 82 -6.44 -15.49 4.15
N PHE A 83 -7.03 -15.38 2.94
CA PHE A 83 -7.31 -16.54 2.10
C PHE A 83 -6.04 -17.14 1.50
N VAL A 84 -5.11 -16.29 1.06
CA VAL A 84 -3.78 -16.70 0.60
C VAL A 84 -3.04 -17.42 1.73
N TYR A 85 -3.06 -16.85 2.93
CA TYR A 85 -2.40 -17.42 4.10
C TYR A 85 -2.95 -18.81 4.46
N LEU A 86 -4.28 -18.96 4.53
CA LEU A 86 -4.93 -20.24 4.80
C LEU A 86 -4.65 -21.29 3.72
N PHE A 87 -4.59 -20.88 2.45
CA PHE A 87 -4.22 -21.75 1.34
C PHE A 87 -2.79 -22.29 1.47
N PHE A 88 -1.82 -21.45 1.86
CA PHE A 88 -0.45 -21.92 2.03
C PHE A 88 -0.26 -22.77 3.28
N ILE A 89 -0.95 -22.48 4.39
CA ILE A 89 -0.91 -23.36 5.58
C ILE A 89 -1.43 -24.75 5.24
N SER A 90 -2.52 -24.85 4.46
CA SER A 90 -3.11 -26.14 4.12
C SER A 90 -2.21 -27.01 3.24
N ILE A 91 -1.39 -26.39 2.39
CA ILE A 91 -0.41 -27.09 1.55
C ILE A 91 0.87 -27.43 2.30
N LEU A 92 1.38 -26.51 3.11
CA LEU A 92 2.68 -26.65 3.77
C LEU A 92 2.60 -27.33 5.14
N PHE A 93 1.39 -27.55 5.66
CA PHE A 93 1.12 -28.11 6.99
C PHE A 93 1.89 -27.40 8.11
N ARG A 94 2.09 -26.08 7.97
CA ARG A 94 2.88 -25.24 8.86
C ARG A 94 2.11 -23.96 9.15
N ASN A 95 1.90 -23.64 10.43
CA ASN A 95 1.19 -22.44 10.89
C ASN A 95 1.99 -21.75 12.00
N ASP A 96 3.07 -21.07 11.62
CA ASP A 96 3.93 -20.34 12.54
C ASP A 96 4.21 -18.91 12.06
N TYR A 97 4.71 -18.08 12.98
CA TYR A 97 5.02 -16.68 12.70
C TYR A 97 6.04 -16.51 11.55
N PRO A 98 7.15 -17.28 11.48
CA PRO A 98 8.10 -17.14 10.37
C PRO A 98 7.47 -17.34 8.99
N LEU A 99 6.62 -18.35 8.80
CA LEU A 99 5.94 -18.56 7.52
C LEU A 99 4.99 -17.39 7.20
N SER A 100 4.21 -16.93 8.17
CA SER A 100 3.26 -15.85 7.95
C SER A 100 3.94 -14.53 7.58
N ILE A 101 5.05 -14.19 8.26
CA ILE A 101 5.87 -13.02 7.94
C ILE A 101 6.46 -13.15 6.53
N LEU A 102 6.99 -14.33 6.18
CA LEU A 102 7.54 -14.57 4.84
C LEU A 102 6.48 -14.36 3.75
N LEU A 103 5.29 -14.96 3.91
CA LEU A 103 4.18 -14.78 2.98
C LEU A 103 3.74 -13.32 2.91
N GLY A 104 3.70 -12.62 4.05
CA GLY A 104 3.41 -11.20 4.13
C GLY A 104 4.41 -10.34 3.35
N ILE A 105 5.71 -10.57 3.53
CA ILE A 105 6.79 -9.89 2.79
C ILE A 105 6.65 -10.13 1.29
N VAL A 106 6.51 -11.39 0.87
CA VAL A 106 6.32 -11.74 -0.55
C VAL A 106 5.09 -11.04 -1.10
N TYR A 107 3.98 -11.03 -0.36
CA TYR A 107 2.76 -10.35 -0.74
C TYR A 107 2.97 -8.83 -0.88
N GLY A 108 3.67 -8.19 0.06
CA GLY A 108 4.02 -6.77 -0.01
C GLY A 108 4.86 -6.43 -1.24
N ILE A 109 5.86 -7.26 -1.56
CA ILE A 109 6.68 -7.09 -2.79
C ILE A 109 5.80 -7.23 -4.04
N LEU A 110 4.91 -8.22 -4.08
CA LEU A 110 4.00 -8.41 -5.20
C LEU A 110 3.05 -7.22 -5.36
N LEU A 111 2.51 -6.69 -4.27
CA LEU A 111 1.71 -5.48 -4.30
C LEU A 111 2.52 -4.33 -4.89
N TRP A 112 3.73 -4.06 -4.38
CA TRP A 112 4.59 -3.01 -4.91
C TRP A 112 4.83 -3.16 -6.42
N VAL A 113 5.13 -4.37 -6.88
CA VAL A 113 5.31 -4.66 -8.32
C VAL A 113 4.04 -4.33 -9.10
N ILE A 114 2.88 -4.77 -8.63
CA ILE A 114 1.60 -4.63 -9.33
C ILE A 114 1.10 -3.19 -9.30
N THR A 115 1.29 -2.48 -8.20
CA THR A 115 0.76 -1.13 -8.02
C THR A 115 1.72 -0.06 -8.53
N LEU A 116 3.04 -0.22 -8.47
CA LEU A 116 3.95 0.84 -8.88
C LEU A 116 4.44 0.68 -10.32
N LEU A 117 4.88 -0.52 -10.73
CA LEU A 117 5.54 -0.68 -12.04
C LEU A 117 4.64 -0.34 -13.23
N PRO A 118 3.39 -0.84 -13.32
CA PRO A 118 2.54 -0.55 -14.46
C PRO A 118 1.73 0.74 -14.29
N ILE A 119 1.55 1.26 -13.06
CA ILE A 119 0.57 2.31 -12.78
C ILE A 119 1.21 3.69 -12.57
N HIS A 120 2.39 3.75 -11.92
CA HIS A 120 2.96 5.03 -11.47
C HIS A 120 3.12 6.03 -12.61
N LYS A 121 3.92 5.66 -13.63
CA LYS A 121 4.21 6.55 -14.76
C LYS A 121 2.96 6.94 -15.57
N PRO A 122 2.03 6.02 -15.90
CA PRO A 122 0.77 6.41 -16.54
C PRO A 122 -0.10 7.39 -15.73
N ILE A 123 -0.10 7.28 -14.40
CA ILE A 123 -0.90 8.17 -13.55
C ILE A 123 -0.20 9.51 -13.35
N THR A 124 1.05 9.53 -12.90
CA THR A 124 1.76 10.74 -12.46
C THR A 124 2.54 11.43 -13.58
N GLY A 125 2.85 10.71 -14.66
CA GLY A 125 3.75 11.19 -15.72
C GLY A 125 5.24 11.06 -15.38
N LEU A 126 5.58 10.69 -14.14
CA LEU A 126 6.98 10.56 -13.69
C LEU A 126 7.47 9.11 -13.79
N SER A 127 8.74 8.94 -14.16
CA SER A 127 9.37 7.63 -14.11
C SER A 127 9.77 7.29 -12.67
N MET A 128 9.45 6.08 -12.21
CA MET A 128 9.93 5.58 -10.92
C MET A 128 11.45 5.32 -10.90
N TRP A 129 12.02 4.95 -12.06
CA TRP A 129 13.45 4.60 -12.18
C TRP A 129 14.34 5.82 -12.42
N ASN A 130 13.82 6.76 -13.20
CA ASN A 130 14.48 8.03 -13.55
C ASN A 130 13.70 9.19 -12.92
N HIS A 131 13.39 9.07 -11.63
CA HIS A 131 12.61 10.08 -10.91
C HIS A 131 13.45 11.37 -10.71
N PRO A 132 12.85 12.58 -10.79
CA PRO A 132 13.57 13.84 -10.59
C PRO A 132 14.31 13.94 -9.25
N LEU A 133 13.80 13.27 -8.23
CA LEU A 133 14.40 13.19 -6.88
C LEU A 133 15.42 12.04 -6.72
N GLY A 134 15.87 11.44 -7.83
CA GLY A 134 16.77 10.29 -7.83
C GLY A 134 16.07 8.98 -7.47
N ARG A 135 16.83 7.98 -7.01
CA ARG A 135 16.30 6.63 -6.70
C ARG A 135 15.61 6.51 -5.34
N GLY A 136 15.72 7.54 -4.49
CA GLY A 136 15.20 7.54 -3.12
C GLY A 136 13.71 7.16 -3.02
N PRO A 137 12.81 7.82 -3.77
CA PRO A 137 11.37 7.53 -3.74
C PRO A 137 11.02 6.07 -4.02
N VAL A 138 11.70 5.45 -4.99
CA VAL A 138 11.46 4.04 -5.35
C VAL A 138 11.90 3.09 -4.24
N ILE A 139 13.01 3.40 -3.56
CA ILE A 139 13.52 2.61 -2.44
C ILE A 139 12.59 2.75 -1.24
N VAL A 140 12.13 3.97 -0.94
CA VAL A 140 11.20 4.22 0.18
C VAL A 140 9.87 3.52 -0.06
N SER A 141 9.29 3.65 -1.27
CA SER A 141 8.08 2.94 -1.67
C SER A 141 8.22 1.42 -1.51
N PHE A 142 9.35 0.84 -1.96
CA PHE A 142 9.64 -0.58 -1.79
C PHE A 142 9.72 -0.97 -0.30
N CYS A 143 10.49 -0.23 0.50
CA CYS A 143 10.60 -0.47 1.94
C CYS A 143 9.26 -0.32 2.66
N GLY A 144 8.42 0.65 2.27
CA GLY A 144 7.07 0.84 2.81
C GLY A 144 6.20 -0.39 2.58
N HIS A 145 6.28 -1.00 1.40
CA HIS A 145 5.58 -2.25 1.10
C HIS A 145 6.11 -3.46 1.87
N ILE A 146 7.40 -3.49 2.21
CA ILE A 146 7.96 -4.50 3.13
C ILE A 146 7.39 -4.30 4.55
N VAL A 147 7.30 -3.06 5.04
CA VAL A 147 6.67 -2.73 6.33
C VAL A 147 5.20 -3.16 6.34
N TYR A 148 4.46 -2.81 5.29
CA TYR A 148 3.06 -3.21 5.12
C TYR A 148 2.92 -4.74 5.14
N GLY A 149 3.66 -5.46 4.29
CA GLY A 149 3.57 -6.91 4.16
C GLY A 149 3.95 -7.66 5.44
N THR A 150 5.02 -7.24 6.10
CA THR A 150 5.46 -7.81 7.39
C THR A 150 4.39 -7.64 8.45
N THR A 151 3.83 -6.44 8.57
CA THR A 151 2.75 -6.13 9.53
C THR A 151 1.51 -6.96 9.22
N LEU A 152 1.13 -7.05 7.95
CA LEU A 152 -0.04 -7.81 7.51
C LEU A 152 0.08 -9.29 7.91
N GLY A 153 1.23 -9.92 7.65
CA GLY A 153 1.51 -11.29 8.08
C GLY A 153 1.41 -11.46 9.59
N LEU A 154 2.07 -10.58 10.36
CA LEU A 154 2.03 -10.62 11.82
C LEU A 154 0.62 -10.54 12.39
N ILE A 155 -0.17 -9.56 11.93
CA ILE A 155 -1.53 -9.35 12.44
C ILE A 155 -2.44 -10.52 12.03
N ILE A 156 -2.35 -10.99 10.79
CA ILE A 156 -3.18 -12.10 10.33
C ILE A 156 -2.86 -13.40 11.06
N LYS A 157 -1.59 -13.68 11.36
CA LYS A 157 -1.22 -14.81 12.21
C LYS A 157 -1.77 -14.71 13.63
N ALA A 158 -1.89 -13.49 14.16
CA ALA A 158 -2.44 -13.26 15.49
C ALA A 158 -3.98 -13.40 15.52
N LEU A 159 -4.65 -13.12 14.40
CA LEU A 159 -6.11 -13.18 14.28
C LEU A 159 -6.65 -14.55 13.78
N LEU A 160 -5.78 -15.45 13.29
CA LEU A 160 -6.10 -16.79 12.76
C LEU A 160 -5.32 -17.91 13.47
#